data_AF-A0A0K0Y8K5-F1
#
_entry.id   AF-A0A0K0Y8K5-F1
#
_cell.length_a   1.000
_cell.length_b   1.000
_cell.length_c   1.000
_cell.angle_alpha   90.00
_cell.angle_beta   90.00
_cell.angle_gamma   90.00
#
_symmetry.space_group_name_H-M   'P 1'
#
loop_
_entity.id
_entity.type
_entity.pdbx_description
1 polymer ?
#
loop_
_entity_poly.entity_id
_entity_poly.type
_entity_poly.pdbx_seq_one_letter_code
_entity_poly.pdbx_strand_id
1 'polypeptide(L)' 'MRKDIHPDYHVIDVKMTDGTVHQMKSTWGAEGDQLALDIDPTVHPAWTGAGARLMDTGGRVSKFKKKYEGLGF' A
#
# COMPACT_ATOMS: atom_id res chain seq x y z
N MET A 1 6.03 -28.64 -11.76
CA MET A 1 5.90 -28.60 -13.24
C MET A 1 5.78 -30.02 -13.80
N ARG A 2 4.57 -30.56 -13.82
CA ARG A 2 4.23 -31.72 -14.66
C ARG A 2 3.97 -31.18 -16.07
N LYS A 3 4.46 -31.88 -17.08
CA LYS A 3 4.22 -31.53 -18.49
C LYS A 3 2.71 -31.38 -18.73
N ASP A 4 2.35 -30.36 -19.49
CA ASP A 4 1.02 -30.12 -20.07
C ASP A 4 -0.13 -29.74 -19.12
N ILE A 5 0.15 -29.48 -17.83
CA ILE A 5 -0.89 -29.03 -16.87
C ILE A 5 -0.58 -27.70 -16.19
N HIS A 6 0.55 -27.07 -16.52
CA HIS A 6 0.96 -25.80 -15.91
C HIS A 6 0.79 -24.66 -16.91
N PRO A 7 0.28 -23.49 -16.47
CA PRO A 7 0.26 -22.29 -17.28
C PRO A 7 1.68 -21.86 -17.65
N ASP A 8 1.80 -21.08 -18.72
CA ASP A 8 3.06 -20.45 -19.07
C ASP A 8 3.53 -19.53 -17.92
N TYR A 9 4.78 -19.70 -17.51
CA TYR A 9 5.38 -19.03 -16.36
C TYR A 9 6.67 -18.35 -16.83
N HIS A 10 6.58 -17.07 -17.09
CA HIS A 10 7.65 -16.27 -17.70
C HIS A 10 8.02 -15.07 -16.81
N VAL A 11 9.10 -14.39 -17.15
CA VAL A 11 9.57 -13.20 -16.42
C VAL A 11 8.82 -11.98 -16.93
N ILE A 12 8.33 -11.15 -16.01
CA ILE A 12 7.72 -9.84 -16.27
C ILE A 12 8.41 -8.75 -15.45
N ASP A 13 8.32 -7.53 -15.96
CA ASP A 13 8.84 -6.33 -15.28
C ASP A 13 7.72 -5.66 -14.49
N VAL A 14 7.80 -5.69 -13.17
CA VAL A 14 6.82 -5.04 -12.28
C VAL A 14 7.33 -3.66 -11.91
N LYS A 15 6.63 -2.63 -12.38
CA LYS A 15 6.92 -1.24 -12.04
C LYS A 15 6.13 -0.84 -10.80
N MET A 16 6.86 -0.54 -9.73
CA MET A 16 6.33 -0.05 -8.46
C MET A 16 5.96 1.45 -8.54
N THR A 17 5.21 1.93 -7.55
CA THR A 17 4.72 3.33 -7.53
C THR A 17 5.84 4.35 -7.28
N ASP A 18 6.93 3.90 -6.67
CA ASP A 18 8.17 4.66 -6.47
C ASP A 18 9.06 4.75 -7.73
N GLY A 19 8.66 4.04 -8.80
CA GLY A 19 9.40 3.94 -10.06
C GLY A 19 10.42 2.81 -10.12
N THR A 20 10.59 2.03 -9.05
CA THR A 20 11.48 0.87 -9.03
C THR A 20 10.91 -0.25 -9.89
N VAL A 21 11.75 -0.87 -10.73
CA VAL A 21 11.35 -1.99 -11.59
C VAL A 21 11.91 -3.28 -11.00
N HIS A 22 11.03 -4.23 -10.72
CA HIS A 22 11.37 -5.55 -10.21
C HIS A 22 11.03 -6.64 -11.21
N GLN A 23 12.01 -7.48 -11.52
CA GLN A 23 11.78 -8.68 -12.30
C GLN A 23 11.15 -9.76 -11.43
N MET A 24 9.93 -10.16 -11.77
CA MET A 24 9.25 -11.29 -11.11
C MET A 24 8.79 -12.29 -12.15
N LYS A 25 8.67 -13.56 -11.74
CA LYS A 25 8.05 -14.57 -12.59
C LYS A 25 6.56 -14.61 -12.34
N SER A 26 5.77 -14.56 -13.41
CA SER A 26 4.31 -14.54 -13.35
C SER A 26 3.73 -15.35 -14.51
N THR A 27 2.43 -15.63 -14.43
CA THR A 27 1.65 -16.21 -15.54
C THR A 27 0.83 -15.14 -16.28
N TRP A 28 1.10 -13.87 -16.00
CA TRP A 28 0.34 -12.72 -16.49
C TRP A 28 1.08 -12.05 -17.64
N GLY A 29 0.36 -11.74 -18.72
CA GLY A 29 0.93 -11.07 -19.88
C GLY A 29 1.73 -12.00 -20.78
N ALA A 30 2.63 -11.42 -21.56
CA ALA A 30 3.67 -12.12 -22.30
C ALA A 30 5.05 -11.90 -21.65
N GLU A 31 6.03 -12.71 -22.05
CA GLU A 31 7.42 -12.56 -21.58
C GLU A 31 7.95 -11.15 -21.89
N GLY A 32 8.37 -10.43 -20.84
CA GLY A 32 8.87 -9.06 -20.95
C GLY A 32 7.81 -7.96 -20.91
N ASP A 33 6.54 -8.28 -20.66
CA ASP A 33 5.53 -7.24 -20.41
C ASP A 33 5.80 -6.49 -19.10
N GLN A 34 5.46 -5.19 -19.12
CA GLN A 34 5.56 -4.32 -17.97
C GLN A 34 4.21 -4.20 -17.25
N LEU A 35 4.15 -4.66 -16.00
CA LEU A 35 3.01 -4.48 -15.11
C LEU A 35 3.23 -3.24 -14.25
N ALA A 36 2.45 -2.18 -14.48
CA ALA A 36 2.43 -1.01 -13.60
C ALA A 36 1.46 -1.26 -12.42
N LEU A 37 1.97 -1.21 -11.20
CA LEU A 37 1.15 -1.35 -10.00
C LEU A 37 0.68 0.02 -9.50
N ASP A 38 -0.63 0.15 -9.26
CA ASP A 38 -1.21 1.33 -8.60
C ASP A 38 -1.00 1.31 -7.08
N ILE A 39 -0.87 0.11 -6.49
CA ILE A 39 -0.71 -0.10 -5.06
C ILE A 39 0.38 -1.16 -4.84
N ASP A 40 1.46 -0.75 -4.18
CA ASP A 40 2.61 -1.58 -3.84
C ASP A 40 2.81 -1.65 -2.31
N PRO A 41 3.70 -2.52 -1.79
CA PRO A 41 3.96 -2.62 -0.35
C PRO A 41 4.47 -1.30 0.28
N THR A 42 5.06 -0.44 -0.53
CA THR A 42 5.59 0.87 -0.15
C THR A 42 4.51 1.90 0.13
N VAL A 43 3.35 1.82 -0.52
CA VAL A 43 2.22 2.74 -0.29
C VAL A 43 1.06 2.11 0.45
N HIS A 44 0.94 0.78 0.46
CA HIS A 44 -0.25 0.12 0.97
C HIS A 44 -0.42 0.35 2.49
N PRO A 45 -1.58 0.86 2.97
CA PRO A 45 -1.81 1.25 4.37
C PRO A 45 -1.51 0.18 5.42
N ALA A 46 -1.66 -1.10 5.04
CA ALA A 46 -1.31 -2.23 5.91
C ALA A 46 0.19 -2.31 6.26
N TRP A 47 1.08 -1.81 5.40
CA TRP A 47 2.53 -1.84 5.61
C TRP A 47 3.10 -0.48 6.02
N THR A 48 2.53 0.62 5.53
CA THR A 48 2.94 1.98 5.90
C THR A 48 2.40 2.44 7.26
N GLY A 49 1.49 1.66 7.86
CA GLY A 49 0.96 1.95 9.20
C GLY A 49 0.15 3.24 9.25
N ALA A 50 -0.48 3.63 8.14
CA ALA A 50 -1.24 4.88 8.00
C ALA A 50 -2.48 4.93 8.93
N GLY A 51 -2.25 5.21 10.21
CA GLY A 51 -2.91 6.33 10.87
C GLY A 51 -4.29 6.16 11.49
N ALA A 52 -4.84 4.95 11.68
CA ALA A 52 -6.23 4.84 12.18
C ALA A 52 -6.39 4.63 13.71
N ARG A 53 -5.34 4.31 14.47
CA ARG A 53 -5.53 3.88 15.88
C ARG A 53 -4.77 4.64 16.98
N LEU A 54 -3.81 5.50 16.64
CA LEU A 54 -2.93 6.12 17.65
C LEU A 54 -3.24 7.59 17.98
N MET A 55 -4.12 8.28 17.24
CA MET A 55 -4.46 9.69 17.51
C MET A 55 -5.71 9.91 18.38
N ASP A 56 -6.46 8.86 18.75
CA ASP A 56 -7.72 9.02 19.49
C ASP A 56 -7.56 9.37 20.98
N THR A 57 -6.35 9.33 21.52
CA THR A 57 -6.07 9.73 22.91
C THR A 57 -5.85 11.23 23.07
N GLY A 58 -5.38 11.93 22.03
CA GLY A 58 -5.15 13.39 22.05
C GLY A 58 -6.40 14.23 21.78
N GLY A 59 -7.44 13.64 21.18
CA GLY A 59 -8.63 14.36 20.74
C GLY A 59 -9.58 14.80 21.86
N ARG A 60 -9.64 14.03 22.96
CA ARG A 60 -10.59 14.32 24.07
C ARG A 60 -10.18 15.56 24.87
N VAL A 61 -8.89 15.73 25.15
CA VAL A 61 -8.36 16.90 25.88
C VAL A 61 -8.49 18.18 25.03
N SER A 62 -8.20 18.08 23.73
CA SER A 62 -8.36 19.20 22.79
C SER A 62 -9.83 19.59 22.59
N LYS A 63 -10.75 18.62 22.55
CA LYS A 63 -12.21 18.87 22.54
C LYS A 63 -12.70 19.52 23.85
N PHE A 64 -12.15 19.11 25.00
CA PHE A 64 -12.46 19.74 26.28
C PHE A 64 -12.00 21.21 26.28
N LYS A 65 -10.75 21.51 25.92
CA LYS A 65 -10.24 22.90 25.83
C LYS A 65 -11.10 23.78 24.91
N LYS A 66 -11.44 23.30 23.71
CA LYS A 66 -12.33 24.02 22.77
C LYS A 66 -13.74 24.28 23.32
N LYS A 67 -14.27 23.40 24.17
CA LYS A 67 -15.60 23.57 24.78
C LYS A 67 -15.61 24.70 25.81
N TYR A 68 -14.49 24.96 26.48
CA TYR A 68 -14.39 25.94 27.57
C TYR A 68 -13.62 27.22 27.21
N GLU A 69 -13.09 27.34 25.98
CA GLU A 69 -12.36 28.53 25.48
C GLU A 69 -13.15 29.85 25.54
N GLY A 70 -14.50 29.79 25.57
CA GLY A 70 -15.37 30.97 25.67
C GLY A 70 -15.86 31.33 27.08
N LEU A 71 -15.48 30.56 28.09
CA LEU A 71 -15.80 30.84 29.49
C LEU A 71 -14.57 31.50 30.12
N GLY A 72 -14.52 32.84 30.03
CA GLY A 72 -13.44 33.64 30.59
C GLY A 72 -13.33 33.45 32.10
N PHE A 73 -12.24 32.80 32.50
CA PHE A 73 -11.61 32.94 33.82
C PHE A 73 -10.22 33.53 33.60
#